data_AF-A0A6I2H4H3-F1
#
_entry.id   AF-A0A6I2H4H3-F1
#
_cell.length_a   1.000
_cell.length_b   1.000
_cell.length_c   1.000
_cell.angle_alpha   90.00
_cell.angle_beta   90.00
_cell.angle_gamma   90.00
#
_symmetry.space_group_name_H-M   'P 1'
#
loop_
_entity.id
_entity.type
_entity.pdbx_description
1 polymer ?
#
loop_
_entity_poly.entity_id
_entity_poly.type
_entity_poly.pdbx_seq_one_letter_code
_entity_poly.pdbx_strand_id
1 'polypeptide(L)'
;MRSSRLAAPLCLALLLSACLPDAPARAPDAGTEGGPEVVVVTPDASVPPGYPDVGTPDAGHPDASVPPMTEDEVRVTNRVPYLYDNSERYEVLSNPVEVLVPAPDGGYTRLASTSLGIGIASVHGVPDAGGYLVRSGNSYVYTSARSVNRGWARLERQGVSYSGVSIEGSGPGVRTAELTLEGLSPWNEGGAVDDFEMVGLETGSTAQLAFNPQPATGATSVSHAPADIFPVTSASLPHFDPTLDTLTLVQRAAQNVGTSGIAMVARRAGTVAAPSVADSGPLRLGMRLEEMPQRSVTLDLRSSAFRALRAQVHPDAELEGMQFDVTPAAYGIHPEYGWVGYSGELFSYYETAPDAPDLAATFSYGNPYPSSWAEVGGASCLYRVRLTLPSGSQHFLYRSIGGSDLLANVVGAPIVPTLSPPTDLRVDGLPATASQTLASLTPTLSWGAPTTGTPTAYRLTLYRLTEPSPGTVSRTTAGQVDLPAELRSLRLPAGMLQPGRHYVFVVTAMDVPTWDLARRETQQRLPGQFADAVTGLLSAP
;
A
#
# COMPACT_ATOMS: atom_id res chain seq x y z
N MET A 1 -16.13 28.07 4.53
CA MET A 1 -14.64 28.16 4.45
C MET A 1 -13.97 27.68 5.76
N ARG A 2 -14.26 26.46 6.22
CA ARG A 2 -13.61 25.80 7.39
C ARG A 2 -13.12 24.38 7.06
N SER A 3 -12.84 24.08 5.79
CA SER A 3 -12.49 22.71 5.33
C SER A 3 -11.00 22.37 5.40
N SER A 4 -10.13 23.24 5.92
CA SER A 4 -8.67 23.03 5.89
C SER A 4 -8.09 22.24 7.07
N ARG A 5 -8.90 21.79 8.05
CA ARG A 5 -8.41 21.06 9.23
C ARG A 5 -8.53 19.54 9.18
N LEU A 6 -9.30 18.99 8.23
CA LEU A 6 -9.44 17.53 8.03
C LEU A 6 -8.36 16.91 7.14
N ALA A 7 -7.50 17.73 6.51
CA ALA A 7 -6.53 17.24 5.52
C ALA A 7 -5.33 16.49 6.12
N ALA A 8 -4.97 16.75 7.38
CA ALA A 8 -3.78 16.19 8.00
C ALA A 8 -3.86 14.67 8.29
N PRO A 9 -4.91 14.13 8.94
CA PRO A 9 -5.00 12.68 9.18
C PRO A 9 -5.28 11.89 7.89
N LEU A 10 -6.02 12.47 6.94
CA LEU A 10 -6.45 11.80 5.71
C LEU A 10 -5.31 11.60 4.70
N CYS A 11 -4.32 12.50 4.67
CA CYS A 11 -3.10 12.32 3.87
C CYS A 11 -2.15 11.27 4.46
N LEU A 12 -2.26 10.92 5.75
CA LEU A 12 -1.33 10.02 6.44
C LEU A 12 -1.75 8.55 6.40
N ALA A 13 -3.04 8.22 6.49
CA ALA A 13 -3.52 6.85 6.30
C ALA A 13 -3.18 6.29 4.89
N LEU A 14 -3.09 7.17 3.89
CA LEU A 14 -2.62 6.82 2.53
C LEU A 14 -1.12 6.45 2.47
N LEU A 15 -0.32 6.79 3.50
CA LEU A 15 1.13 6.54 3.52
C LEU A 15 1.51 5.17 4.13
N LEU A 16 0.66 4.56 4.96
CA LEU A 16 0.80 3.12 5.29
C LEU A 16 0.65 2.27 4.02
N SER A 17 -0.23 2.71 3.11
CA SER A 17 -0.36 2.15 1.76
C SER A 17 0.88 2.37 0.88
N ALA A 18 1.85 3.22 1.28
CA ALA A 18 3.10 3.43 0.54
C ALA A 18 4.22 2.42 0.92
N CYS A 19 4.06 1.70 2.04
CA CYS A 19 4.90 0.53 2.37
C CYS A 19 4.41 -0.73 1.65
N LEU A 20 3.11 -0.78 1.40
CA LEU A 20 2.53 -1.63 0.37
C LEU A 20 2.86 -0.99 -0.98
N PRO A 21 3.25 -1.74 -2.02
CA PRO A 21 3.34 -1.15 -3.34
C PRO A 21 1.94 -0.72 -3.79
N ASP A 22 1.81 0.43 -4.44
CA ASP A 22 0.56 0.88 -5.08
C ASP A 22 -0.10 -0.33 -5.79
N ALA A 23 -1.30 -0.71 -5.35
CA ALA A 23 -2.10 -1.69 -6.10
C ALA A 23 -2.30 -1.10 -7.50
N PRO A 24 -1.94 -1.81 -8.58
CA PRO A 24 -2.10 -1.27 -9.92
C PRO A 24 -3.58 -0.91 -10.12
N ALA A 25 -3.83 0.33 -10.54
CA ALA A 25 -5.17 0.77 -10.92
C ALA A 25 -5.72 -0.22 -11.95
N ARG A 26 -6.81 -0.91 -11.62
CA ARG A 26 -7.44 -1.92 -12.48
C ARG A 26 -7.90 -1.21 -13.76
N ALA A 27 -7.50 -1.74 -14.92
CA ALA A 27 -8.06 -1.28 -16.19
C ALA A 27 -9.58 -1.57 -16.18
N PRO A 28 -10.44 -0.64 -16.63
CA PRO A 28 -11.87 -0.89 -16.73
C PRO A 28 -12.11 -2.08 -17.66
N ASP A 29 -12.85 -3.09 -17.18
CA ASP A 29 -13.25 -4.24 -18.00
C ASP A 29 -14.12 -3.75 -19.17
N ALA A 30 -13.66 -3.97 -20.40
CA ALA A 30 -14.45 -3.72 -21.59
C ALA A 30 -15.52 -4.82 -21.72
N GLY A 31 -16.74 -4.54 -21.27
CA GLY A 31 -17.84 -5.49 -21.29
C GLY A 31 -18.22 -5.93 -22.71
N THR A 32 -18.11 -7.22 -22.99
CA THR A 32 -18.86 -7.92 -24.04
C THR A 32 -20.05 -8.62 -23.41
N GLU A 33 -21.26 -8.17 -23.74
CA GLU A 33 -22.52 -8.80 -23.35
C GLU A 33 -22.67 -10.18 -24.01
N GLY A 34 -22.81 -11.22 -23.19
CA GLY A 34 -23.12 -12.58 -23.61
C GLY A 34 -23.41 -13.44 -22.38
N GLY A 35 -24.65 -13.42 -21.90
CA GLY A 35 -25.05 -14.13 -20.69
C GLY A 35 -25.21 -15.64 -20.89
N PRO A 36 -24.78 -16.48 -19.93
CA PRO A 36 -25.25 -17.84 -19.80
C PRO A 36 -26.31 -17.99 -18.70
N GLU A 37 -27.13 -19.01 -18.89
CA GLU A 37 -28.28 -19.46 -18.09
C GLU A 37 -27.88 -19.94 -16.68
N VAL A 38 -28.57 -19.44 -15.66
CA VAL A 38 -28.28 -19.72 -14.24
C VAL A 38 -29.10 -20.93 -13.76
N VAL A 39 -28.42 -21.99 -13.33
CA VAL A 39 -29.02 -23.09 -12.55
C VAL A 39 -28.92 -22.74 -11.07
N VAL A 40 -30.06 -22.63 -10.40
CA VAL A 40 -30.16 -22.30 -8.97
C VAL A 40 -29.95 -23.57 -8.13
N VAL A 41 -28.92 -23.57 -7.29
CA VAL A 41 -28.75 -24.52 -6.19
C VAL A 41 -28.84 -23.74 -4.89
N THR A 42 -29.77 -24.12 -4.01
CA THR A 42 -29.94 -23.55 -2.66
C THR A 42 -28.96 -24.18 -1.68
N PRO A 43 -28.21 -23.42 -0.86
CA PRO A 43 -27.45 -23.97 0.25
C PRO A 43 -28.24 -23.92 1.56
N ASP A 44 -28.11 -25.00 2.32
CA ASP A 44 -28.60 -25.17 3.69
C ASP A 44 -27.61 -24.52 4.68
N ALA A 45 -28.14 -23.85 5.70
CA ALA A 45 -27.38 -23.00 6.62
C ALA A 45 -27.13 -23.73 7.95
N SER A 46 -25.86 -23.85 8.36
CA SER A 46 -25.35 -23.69 9.76
C SER A 46 -24.11 -24.55 10.09
N VAL A 47 -22.89 -23.97 10.03
CA VAL A 47 -21.74 -24.37 10.88
C VAL A 47 -20.74 -23.19 11.01
N PRO A 48 -20.27 -22.79 12.21
CA PRO A 48 -19.17 -21.83 12.38
C PRO A 48 -17.78 -22.50 12.23
N PRO A 49 -16.73 -21.84 11.69
CA PRO A 49 -15.48 -22.49 11.38
C PRO A 49 -14.57 -22.61 12.62
N GLY A 50 -14.49 -23.83 13.16
CA GLY A 50 -13.24 -24.35 13.71
C GLY A 50 -12.55 -25.13 12.60
N TYR A 51 -11.29 -24.85 12.31
CA TYR A 51 -10.50 -25.57 11.30
C TYR A 51 -10.27 -27.02 11.75
N PRO A 52 -10.79 -28.00 10.99
CA PRO A 52 -9.95 -29.10 10.55
C PRO A 52 -9.85 -29.08 9.03
N ASP A 53 -8.66 -29.38 8.54
CA ASP A 53 -8.35 -29.68 7.15
C ASP A 53 -9.21 -30.88 6.68
N VAL A 54 -10.37 -30.58 6.11
CA VAL A 54 -11.17 -31.52 5.33
C VAL A 54 -10.95 -31.14 3.88
N GLY A 55 -10.04 -31.87 3.23
CA GLY A 55 -9.74 -31.72 1.81
C GLY A 55 -11.01 -31.63 0.99
N THR A 56 -11.32 -30.43 0.54
CA THR A 56 -12.32 -30.20 -0.49
C THR A 56 -11.78 -30.76 -1.81
N PRO A 57 -12.61 -31.45 -2.60
CA PRO A 57 -12.22 -31.86 -3.95
C PRO A 57 -11.89 -30.59 -4.74
N ASP A 58 -10.65 -30.50 -5.20
CA ASP A 58 -10.18 -29.48 -6.14
C ASP A 58 -11.17 -29.41 -7.31
N ALA A 59 -11.95 -28.33 -7.36
CA ALA A 59 -12.89 -28.07 -8.44
C ALA A 59 -12.06 -27.72 -9.66
N GLY A 60 -11.57 -28.78 -10.34
CA GLY A 60 -10.59 -28.74 -11.41
C GLY A 60 -10.71 -27.48 -12.26
N HIS A 61 -9.84 -26.53 -11.97
CA HIS A 61 -9.57 -25.45 -12.89
C HIS A 61 -9.11 -26.15 -14.19
N PRO A 62 -9.64 -25.82 -15.37
CA PRO A 62 -9.06 -26.28 -16.62
C PRO A 62 -7.65 -25.69 -16.70
N ASP A 63 -6.70 -26.39 -16.10
CA ASP A 63 -5.28 -26.23 -16.30
C ASP A 63 -5.06 -26.70 -17.73
N ALA A 64 -5.39 -25.81 -18.68
CA ALA A 64 -5.03 -25.95 -20.07
C ALA A 64 -3.52 -26.15 -20.03
N SER A 65 -3.10 -27.41 -20.21
CA SER A 65 -1.78 -27.93 -19.85
C SER A 65 -0.71 -26.91 -20.20
N VAL A 66 -0.25 -26.14 -19.20
CA VAL A 66 0.79 -25.14 -19.45
C VAL A 66 2.01 -25.94 -19.88
N PRO A 67 2.56 -25.71 -21.09
CA PRO A 67 3.65 -26.52 -21.59
C PRO A 67 4.82 -26.55 -20.59
N PRO A 68 5.59 -27.64 -20.51
CA PRO A 68 6.81 -27.64 -19.71
C PRO A 68 7.75 -26.52 -20.20
N MET A 69 8.43 -25.86 -19.27
CA MET A 69 9.37 -24.79 -19.63
C MET A 69 10.62 -25.34 -20.31
N THR A 70 11.12 -24.65 -21.33
CA THR A 70 12.47 -24.89 -21.86
C THR A 70 13.52 -24.19 -21.00
N GLU A 71 14.79 -24.58 -21.15
CA GLU A 71 15.91 -24.01 -20.37
C GLU A 71 16.12 -22.50 -20.63
N ASP A 72 15.85 -22.06 -21.86
CA ASP A 72 15.97 -20.67 -22.31
C ASP A 72 14.68 -19.84 -22.11
N GLU A 73 13.66 -20.42 -21.48
CA GLU A 73 12.36 -19.79 -21.26
C GLU A 73 12.30 -19.08 -19.89
N VAL A 74 11.86 -17.84 -19.89
CA VAL A 74 11.36 -17.15 -18.70
C VAL A 74 9.84 -17.08 -18.77
N ARG A 75 9.18 -17.68 -17.78
CA ARG A 75 7.73 -17.67 -17.62
C ARG A 75 7.33 -16.63 -16.60
N VAL A 76 6.50 -15.69 -17.04
CA VAL A 76 5.95 -14.63 -16.19
C VAL A 76 4.48 -14.92 -15.94
N THR A 77 4.10 -14.98 -14.67
CA THR A 77 2.71 -15.18 -14.25
C THR A 77 2.19 -13.99 -13.45
N ASN A 78 0.89 -13.78 -13.44
CA ASN A 78 0.20 -12.90 -12.50
C ASN A 78 -0.80 -13.73 -11.70
N ARG A 79 -0.26 -14.58 -10.82
CA ARG A 79 -1.00 -15.52 -10.01
C ARG A 79 -1.34 -14.87 -8.67
N VAL A 80 -2.63 -14.68 -8.40
CA VAL A 80 -3.18 -13.87 -7.31
C VAL A 80 -3.91 -14.79 -6.32
N PRO A 81 -3.33 -15.02 -5.13
CA PRO A 81 -4.01 -15.66 -4.02
C PRO A 81 -5.07 -14.73 -3.40
N TYR A 82 -6.24 -15.28 -3.06
CA TYR A 82 -7.31 -14.61 -2.32
C TYR A 82 -7.47 -15.30 -0.97
N LEU A 83 -7.16 -14.59 0.11
CA LEU A 83 -7.09 -15.20 1.45
C LEU A 83 -8.46 -15.49 2.04
N TYR A 84 -9.48 -14.68 1.74
CA TYR A 84 -10.80 -14.84 2.33
C TYR A 84 -11.41 -16.22 2.05
N ASP A 85 -11.35 -16.66 0.80
CA ASP A 85 -11.92 -17.93 0.34
C ASP A 85 -10.86 -19.01 0.10
N ASN A 86 -9.59 -18.70 0.41
CA ASN A 86 -8.44 -19.58 0.17
C ASN A 86 -8.38 -20.07 -1.29
N SER A 87 -8.67 -19.18 -2.24
CA SER A 87 -8.63 -19.47 -3.66
C SER A 87 -7.46 -18.77 -4.36
N GLU A 88 -7.22 -19.10 -5.63
CA GLU A 88 -6.19 -18.49 -6.44
C GLU A 88 -6.68 -18.31 -7.89
N ARG A 89 -6.20 -17.27 -8.56
CA ARG A 89 -6.50 -17.03 -9.98
C ARG A 89 -5.34 -16.40 -10.72
N TYR A 90 -5.23 -16.68 -12.02
CA TYR A 90 -4.45 -15.84 -12.91
C TYR A 90 -5.24 -14.58 -13.32
N GLU A 91 -4.68 -13.41 -13.02
CA GLU A 91 -5.20 -12.11 -13.45
C GLU A 91 -4.43 -11.58 -14.67
N VAL A 92 -4.99 -10.64 -15.43
CA VAL A 92 -4.35 -10.09 -16.63
C VAL A 92 -2.98 -9.49 -16.28
N LEU A 93 -1.94 -9.85 -17.05
CA LEU A 93 -0.60 -9.24 -16.92
C LEU A 93 -0.61 -7.80 -17.44
N SER A 94 0.15 -6.93 -16.79
CA SER A 94 0.36 -5.57 -17.31
C SER A 94 1.22 -5.63 -18.57
N ASN A 95 0.71 -5.08 -19.67
CA ASN A 95 1.42 -5.02 -20.94
C ASN A 95 2.30 -3.76 -21.04
N PRO A 96 3.48 -3.84 -21.67
CA PRO A 96 4.07 -5.05 -22.26
C PRO A 96 4.71 -5.96 -21.18
N VAL A 97 4.86 -7.25 -21.52
CA VAL A 97 5.71 -8.21 -20.80
C VAL A 97 6.95 -8.51 -21.64
N GLU A 98 8.14 -8.25 -21.08
CA GLU A 98 9.41 -8.36 -21.81
C GLU A 98 10.53 -8.79 -20.83
N VAL A 99 11.58 -9.43 -21.36
CA VAL A 99 12.85 -9.62 -20.64
C VAL A 99 13.91 -8.72 -21.28
N LEU A 100 14.64 -7.98 -20.43
CA LEU A 100 15.73 -7.11 -20.82
C LEU A 100 17.05 -7.72 -20.33
N VAL A 101 17.81 -8.28 -21.27
CA VAL A 101 19.10 -8.92 -21.02
C VAL A 101 20.21 -7.87 -21.11
N PRO A 102 21.06 -7.70 -20.08
CA PRO A 102 22.17 -6.77 -20.14
C PRO A 102 23.10 -7.05 -21.33
N ALA A 103 23.45 -6.01 -22.08
CA ALA A 103 24.36 -6.10 -23.21
C ALA A 103 25.78 -5.62 -22.84
N PRO A 104 26.84 -6.04 -23.58
CA PRO A 104 28.22 -5.66 -23.28
C PRO A 104 28.50 -4.14 -23.33
N ASP A 105 27.69 -3.38 -24.07
CA ASP A 105 27.76 -1.91 -24.15
C ASP A 105 27.07 -1.20 -22.95
N GLY A 106 26.65 -1.98 -21.96
CA GLY A 106 25.90 -1.54 -20.79
C GLY A 106 24.42 -1.27 -21.08
N GLY A 107 23.94 -1.49 -22.30
CA GLY A 107 22.52 -1.39 -22.67
C GLY A 107 21.74 -2.66 -22.35
N TYR A 108 20.60 -2.84 -23.04
CA TYR A 108 19.78 -4.05 -22.92
C TYR A 108 19.30 -4.55 -24.27
N THR A 109 19.39 -5.86 -24.48
CA THR A 109 18.66 -6.58 -25.53
C THR A 109 17.27 -6.92 -25.03
N ARG A 110 16.24 -6.56 -25.79
CA ARG A 110 14.83 -6.83 -25.42
C ARG A 110 14.35 -8.10 -26.07
N LEU A 111 13.73 -8.95 -25.27
CA LEU A 111 13.07 -10.18 -25.69
C LEU A 111 11.58 -10.04 -25.38
N ALA A 112 10.75 -10.11 -26.43
CA ALA A 112 9.31 -9.96 -26.31
C ALA A 112 8.65 -11.25 -25.83
N SER A 113 7.57 -11.13 -25.06
CA SER A 113 6.79 -12.29 -24.63
C SER A 113 5.78 -12.77 -25.66
N THR A 114 5.47 -14.06 -25.63
CA THR A 114 4.25 -14.65 -26.20
C THR A 114 3.25 -14.91 -25.08
N SER A 115 1.99 -14.52 -25.27
CA SER A 115 0.92 -14.85 -24.32
C SER A 115 0.57 -16.34 -24.40
N LEU A 116 0.48 -17.00 -23.26
CA LEU A 116 0.03 -18.40 -23.14
C LEU A 116 -1.40 -18.50 -22.60
N GLY A 117 -2.02 -17.38 -22.25
CA GLY A 117 -3.34 -17.33 -21.62
C GLY A 117 -3.50 -16.10 -20.75
N ILE A 118 -4.63 -16.01 -20.04
CA ILE A 118 -4.86 -14.95 -19.07
C ILE A 118 -3.78 -15.05 -17.99
N GLY A 119 -3.03 -13.96 -17.80
CA GLY A 119 -2.05 -13.85 -16.73
C GLY A 119 -0.79 -14.70 -16.87
N ILE A 120 -0.55 -15.30 -18.04
CA ILE A 120 0.63 -16.14 -18.28
C ILE A 120 1.29 -15.70 -19.58
N ALA A 121 2.58 -15.39 -19.51
CA ALA A 121 3.41 -15.03 -20.64
C ALA A 121 4.74 -15.79 -20.60
N SER A 122 5.29 -16.07 -21.77
CA SER A 122 6.55 -16.79 -21.94
C SER A 122 7.51 -15.99 -22.82
N VAL A 123 8.78 -15.94 -22.43
CA VAL A 123 9.85 -15.24 -23.15
C VAL A 123 10.98 -16.23 -23.41
N HIS A 124 11.26 -16.53 -24.69
CA HIS A 124 12.30 -17.46 -25.11
C HIS A 124 13.60 -16.76 -25.47
N GLY A 125 14.69 -17.53 -25.62
CA GLY A 125 16.01 -17.02 -25.97
C GLY A 125 16.71 -16.25 -24.85
N VAL A 126 16.28 -16.44 -23.60
CA VAL A 126 16.89 -15.78 -22.45
C VAL A 126 18.11 -16.59 -21.99
N PRO A 127 19.34 -16.04 -22.05
CA PRO A 127 20.55 -16.79 -21.71
C PRO A 127 20.60 -17.21 -20.24
N ASP A 128 21.30 -18.31 -19.93
CA ASP A 128 21.46 -18.82 -18.55
C ASP A 128 22.43 -17.99 -17.70
N ALA A 129 23.31 -17.21 -18.34
CA ALA A 129 24.36 -16.47 -17.65
C ALA A 129 23.90 -15.06 -17.25
N GLY A 130 23.90 -14.80 -15.95
CA GLY A 130 23.66 -13.46 -15.36
C GLY A 130 22.19 -13.18 -15.03
N GLY A 131 21.95 -12.06 -14.33
CA GLY A 131 20.61 -11.57 -14.08
C GLY A 131 20.10 -10.67 -15.20
N TYR A 132 18.79 -10.61 -15.37
CA TYR A 132 18.08 -9.80 -16.35
C TYR A 132 16.91 -9.06 -15.67
N LEU A 133 16.36 -8.04 -16.35
CA LEU A 133 15.14 -7.39 -15.88
C LEU A 133 13.92 -8.05 -16.53
N VAL A 134 12.96 -8.49 -15.73
CA VAL A 134 11.61 -8.85 -16.21
C VAL A 134 10.72 -7.63 -16.06
N ARG A 135 10.15 -7.17 -17.16
CA ARG A 135 9.23 -6.03 -17.22
C ARG A 135 7.79 -6.52 -17.31
N SER A 136 6.90 -5.89 -16.54
CA SER A 136 5.44 -5.94 -16.74
C SER A 136 4.86 -4.54 -16.55
N GLY A 137 4.39 -3.93 -17.64
CA GLY A 137 3.98 -2.52 -17.65
C GLY A 137 5.14 -1.57 -17.31
N ASN A 138 5.00 -0.84 -16.20
CA ASN A 138 6.02 0.07 -15.67
C ASN A 138 6.84 -0.54 -14.51
N SER A 139 6.56 -1.79 -14.13
CA SER A 139 7.30 -2.50 -13.07
C SER A 139 8.35 -3.41 -13.68
N TYR A 140 9.50 -3.47 -13.03
CA TYR A 140 10.66 -4.27 -13.39
C TYR A 140 11.15 -5.03 -12.16
N VAL A 141 11.67 -6.23 -12.36
CA VAL A 141 12.40 -6.97 -11.34
C VAL A 141 13.70 -7.49 -11.93
N TYR A 142 14.81 -7.27 -11.25
CA TYR A 142 16.08 -7.90 -11.58
C TYR A 142 16.17 -9.29 -10.94
N THR A 143 16.30 -10.31 -11.76
CA THR A 143 16.36 -11.71 -11.29
C THR A 143 17.09 -12.60 -12.29
N SER A 144 17.49 -13.78 -11.85
CA SER A 144 17.91 -14.90 -12.70
C SER A 144 16.88 -16.05 -12.70
N ALA A 145 15.73 -15.86 -12.04
CA ALA A 145 14.70 -16.87 -11.93
C ALA A 145 13.95 -17.05 -13.26
N ARG A 146 13.79 -18.31 -13.67
CA ARG A 146 13.03 -18.66 -14.88
C ARG A 146 11.53 -18.53 -14.68
N SER A 147 11.03 -18.71 -13.47
CA SER A 147 9.63 -18.48 -13.12
C SER A 147 9.51 -17.20 -12.30
N VAL A 148 8.72 -16.25 -12.79
CA VAL A 148 8.50 -14.95 -12.14
C VAL A 148 7.01 -14.72 -11.95
N ASN A 149 6.56 -14.71 -10.70
CA ASN A 149 5.20 -14.32 -10.33
C ASN A 149 5.15 -12.83 -9.97
N ARG A 150 4.29 -12.09 -10.68
CA ARG A 150 4.02 -10.66 -10.45
C ARG A 150 2.70 -10.41 -9.72
N GLY A 151 1.97 -11.48 -9.38
CA GLY A 151 0.76 -11.40 -8.59
C GLY A 151 1.03 -11.00 -7.15
N TRP A 152 -0.04 -10.58 -6.49
CA TRP A 152 -0.03 -10.09 -5.13
C TRP A 152 -1.14 -10.79 -4.37
N ALA A 153 -0.87 -11.26 -3.15
CA ALA A 153 -1.90 -11.84 -2.31
C ALA A 153 -2.92 -10.77 -1.92
N ARG A 154 -4.21 -11.09 -2.00
CA ARG A 154 -5.29 -10.18 -1.66
C ARG A 154 -6.03 -10.70 -0.44
N LEU A 155 -6.43 -9.77 0.43
CA LEU A 155 -7.26 -10.08 1.59
C LEU A 155 -8.70 -10.45 1.19
N GLU A 156 -9.17 -9.88 0.07
CA GLU A 156 -10.54 -10.03 -0.42
C GLU A 156 -10.86 -11.45 -0.94
N ARG A 157 -12.15 -11.73 -1.12
CA ARG A 157 -12.66 -12.91 -1.84
C ARG A 157 -12.48 -12.77 -3.34
N GLN A 158 -12.49 -13.89 -4.03
CA GLN A 158 -12.46 -13.90 -5.48
C GLN A 158 -13.69 -13.22 -6.07
N GLY A 159 -13.48 -12.49 -7.17
CA GLY A 159 -14.57 -11.90 -7.96
C GLY A 159 -15.10 -10.56 -7.46
N VAL A 160 -14.46 -9.95 -6.45
CA VAL A 160 -14.79 -8.59 -6.03
C VAL A 160 -14.58 -7.63 -7.22
N SER A 161 -15.63 -6.85 -7.49
CA SER A 161 -15.63 -5.83 -8.52
C SER A 161 -15.74 -4.46 -7.85
N TYR A 162 -15.14 -3.47 -8.50
CA TYR A 162 -15.05 -2.11 -7.99
C TYR A 162 -15.75 -1.17 -8.96
N SER A 163 -16.46 -0.19 -8.42
CA SER A 163 -17.07 0.84 -9.26
C SER A 163 -15.96 1.56 -10.06
N GLY A 164 -16.10 1.64 -11.39
CA GLY A 164 -15.04 2.13 -12.29
C GLY A 164 -14.72 3.63 -12.19
N VAL A 165 -15.17 4.31 -11.13
CA VAL A 165 -14.95 5.74 -10.91
C VAL A 165 -13.56 5.93 -10.29
N SER A 166 -12.56 6.21 -11.14
CA SER A 166 -11.17 6.45 -10.71
C SER A 166 -11.02 7.75 -9.91
N ILE A 167 -10.06 7.77 -8.97
CA ILE A 167 -9.74 8.92 -8.09
C ILE A 167 -9.20 10.13 -8.88
N GLU A 168 -8.67 9.94 -10.09
CA GLU A 168 -7.84 10.96 -10.76
C GLU A 168 -8.59 12.21 -11.27
N GLY A 169 -9.88 12.32 -11.03
CA GLY A 169 -10.61 13.58 -11.14
C GLY A 169 -11.28 13.89 -9.82
N SER A 170 -11.08 15.10 -9.29
CA SER A 170 -11.89 15.73 -8.24
C SER A 170 -13.35 15.95 -8.67
N GLY A 171 -13.94 15.02 -9.42
CA GLY A 171 -15.33 14.97 -9.83
C GLY A 171 -16.17 14.22 -8.78
N PRO A 172 -17.46 14.57 -8.66
CA PRO A 172 -18.35 14.08 -7.62
C PRO A 172 -18.87 12.67 -7.96
N GLY A 173 -17.99 11.68 -8.05
CA GLY A 173 -18.41 10.30 -7.81
C GLY A 173 -18.91 10.25 -6.37
N VAL A 174 -20.18 9.90 -6.16
CA VAL A 174 -20.85 9.96 -4.86
C VAL A 174 -20.11 9.07 -3.86
N ARG A 175 -19.28 9.70 -3.02
CA ARG A 175 -18.56 9.10 -1.88
C ARG A 175 -19.26 9.47 -0.59
N THR A 176 -20.57 9.28 -0.53
CA THR A 176 -21.36 9.67 0.63
C THR A 176 -22.02 8.46 1.26
N ALA A 177 -22.03 8.42 2.58
CA ALA A 177 -22.81 7.53 3.40
C ALA A 177 -23.94 8.29 4.09
N GLU A 178 -25.00 7.58 4.44
CA GLU A 178 -26.03 8.04 5.36
C GLU A 178 -26.05 7.06 6.54
N LEU A 179 -25.76 7.57 7.74
CA LEU A 179 -25.51 6.78 8.94
C LEU A 179 -26.64 6.95 9.96
N THR A 180 -27.17 5.83 10.43
CA THR A 180 -28.08 5.75 11.58
C THR A 180 -27.43 4.85 12.62
N LEU A 181 -26.77 5.46 13.60
CA LEU A 181 -25.94 4.77 14.58
C LEU A 181 -26.46 4.98 15.99
N GLU A 182 -26.53 3.91 16.75
CA GLU A 182 -26.80 3.93 18.19
C GLU A 182 -25.61 3.43 18.99
N GLY A 183 -25.51 3.84 20.25
CA GLY A 183 -24.44 3.35 21.13
C GLY A 183 -23.07 3.89 20.77
N LEU A 184 -22.97 5.12 20.24
CA LEU A 184 -21.67 5.78 20.09
C LEU A 184 -21.05 6.02 21.47
N SER A 185 -19.72 5.97 21.54
CA SER A 185 -18.99 6.67 22.60
C SER A 185 -19.31 8.17 22.48
N PRO A 186 -19.43 8.90 23.61
CA PRO A 186 -19.76 10.33 23.57
C PRO A 186 -18.86 11.09 22.60
N TRP A 187 -19.45 11.65 21.54
CA TRP A 187 -18.71 12.27 20.45
C TRP A 187 -17.83 13.43 20.92
N ASN A 188 -16.58 13.47 20.48
CA ASN A 188 -15.67 14.58 20.77
C ASN A 188 -15.47 15.48 19.53
N GLU A 189 -15.93 16.73 19.61
CA GLU A 189 -15.71 17.76 18.59
C GLU A 189 -14.53 18.70 18.94
N GLY A 190 -13.70 18.32 19.92
CA GLY A 190 -12.55 19.10 20.38
C GLY A 190 -11.41 19.21 19.35
N GLY A 191 -10.21 19.59 19.81
CA GLY A 191 -9.06 19.87 18.91
C GLY A 191 -8.72 18.73 17.94
N ALA A 192 -8.83 17.49 18.40
CA ALA A 192 -8.79 16.28 17.57
C ALA A 192 -10.21 15.68 17.54
N VAL A 193 -10.67 15.30 16.35
CA VAL A 193 -12.05 14.86 16.10
C VAL A 193 -12.08 13.35 16.04
N ASP A 194 -13.08 12.74 16.68
CA ASP A 194 -13.36 11.32 16.53
C ASP A 194 -13.65 10.98 15.06
N ASP A 195 -13.38 9.75 14.66
CA ASP A 195 -13.69 9.29 13.32
C ASP A 195 -14.25 7.86 13.32
N PHE A 196 -14.58 7.38 12.12
CA PHE A 196 -14.87 5.97 11.92
C PHE A 196 -14.01 5.40 10.83
N GLU A 197 -13.75 4.12 11.00
CA GLU A 197 -13.22 3.26 9.96
C GLU A 197 -14.24 2.20 9.60
N MET A 198 -14.50 2.06 8.31
CA MET A 198 -15.35 1.03 7.73
C MET A 198 -14.44 -0.03 7.11
N VAL A 199 -14.60 -1.27 7.52
CA VAL A 199 -13.80 -2.42 7.07
C VAL A 199 -14.74 -3.50 6.52
N GLY A 200 -14.52 -3.89 5.27
CA GLY A 200 -15.15 -5.04 4.62
C GLY A 200 -14.08 -6.03 4.19
N LEU A 201 -13.84 -7.06 4.98
CA LEU A 201 -12.70 -7.98 4.78
C LEU A 201 -12.92 -8.90 3.59
N GLU A 202 -14.17 -9.32 3.38
CA GLU A 202 -14.62 -10.08 2.22
C GLU A 202 -14.33 -9.35 0.93
N THR A 203 -14.38 -8.01 0.97
CA THR A 203 -14.12 -7.15 -0.20
C THR A 203 -12.73 -6.53 -0.19
N GLY A 204 -11.89 -6.82 0.82
CA GLY A 204 -10.59 -6.18 1.01
C GLY A 204 -10.64 -4.65 1.11
N SER A 205 -11.82 -4.10 1.41
CA SER A 205 -12.05 -2.67 1.40
C SER A 205 -11.92 -2.09 2.80
N THR A 206 -11.20 -0.98 2.90
CA THR A 206 -11.20 -0.15 4.09
C THR A 206 -11.39 1.30 3.70
N ALA A 207 -12.18 2.04 4.47
CA ALA A 207 -12.42 3.46 4.25
C ALA A 207 -12.58 4.21 5.58
N GLN A 208 -12.13 5.46 5.60
CA GLN A 208 -12.46 6.38 6.69
C GLN A 208 -13.79 7.07 6.39
N LEU A 209 -14.61 7.29 7.41
CA LEU A 209 -15.84 8.07 7.32
C LEU A 209 -15.70 9.37 8.13
N ALA A 210 -16.04 10.50 7.51
CA ALA A 210 -16.11 11.79 8.19
C ALA A 210 -17.52 12.38 8.10
N PHE A 211 -18.13 12.68 9.24
CA PHE A 211 -19.43 13.33 9.27
C PHE A 211 -19.41 14.76 8.70
N ASN A 212 -20.48 15.13 8.00
CA ASN A 212 -20.62 16.48 7.44
C ASN A 212 -22.10 16.90 7.33
N PRO A 213 -22.69 17.53 8.38
CA PRO A 213 -22.03 18.12 9.55
C PRO A 213 -21.65 17.09 10.63
N GLN A 214 -20.70 17.48 11.48
CA GLN A 214 -20.24 16.71 12.63
C GLN A 214 -21.38 16.52 13.67
N PRO A 215 -21.45 15.38 14.38
CA PRO A 215 -22.35 15.18 15.50
C PRO A 215 -22.08 16.19 16.62
N ALA A 216 -23.12 16.52 17.38
CA ALA A 216 -22.95 17.37 18.56
C ALA A 216 -22.02 16.70 19.58
N THR A 217 -21.16 17.49 20.23
CA THR A 217 -20.32 17.01 21.34
C THR A 217 -21.16 16.29 22.40
N GLY A 218 -20.74 15.09 22.77
CA GLY A 218 -21.41 14.21 23.72
C GLY A 218 -22.54 13.36 23.13
N ALA A 219 -22.85 13.49 21.83
CA ALA A 219 -23.84 12.64 21.18
C ALA A 219 -23.44 11.16 21.28
N THR A 220 -24.41 10.32 21.66
CA THR A 220 -24.27 8.85 21.76
C THR A 220 -25.07 8.12 20.68
N SER A 221 -25.70 8.87 19.78
CA SER A 221 -26.43 8.35 18.62
C SER A 221 -26.53 9.43 17.54
N VAL A 222 -26.72 8.99 16.29
CA VAL A 222 -27.04 9.84 15.14
C VAL A 222 -28.10 9.16 14.29
N SER A 223 -28.89 9.94 13.55
CA SER A 223 -29.97 9.42 12.69
C SER A 223 -29.92 10.13 11.35
N HIS A 224 -29.87 9.36 10.25
CA HIS A 224 -29.75 9.85 8.87
C HIS A 224 -28.63 10.89 8.69
N ALA A 225 -27.50 10.70 9.37
CA ALA A 225 -26.40 11.64 9.34
C ALA A 225 -25.56 11.42 8.08
N PRO A 226 -25.39 12.45 7.23
CA PRO A 226 -24.51 12.36 6.06
C PRO A 226 -23.03 12.27 6.49
N ALA A 227 -22.29 11.40 5.81
CA ALA A 227 -20.86 11.25 5.96
C ALA A 227 -20.17 11.17 4.60
N ASP A 228 -18.95 11.68 4.52
CA ASP A 228 -18.05 11.51 3.39
C ASP A 228 -17.23 10.23 3.57
N ILE A 229 -17.05 9.46 2.51
CA ILE A 229 -16.31 8.19 2.48
C ILE A 229 -14.95 8.42 1.81
N PHE A 230 -13.89 8.05 2.50
CA PHE A 230 -12.52 8.14 2.01
C PHE A 230 -11.90 6.73 1.95
N PRO A 231 -12.03 6.04 0.80
CA PRO A 231 -11.36 4.76 0.58
C PRO A 231 -9.86 4.84 0.85
N VAL A 232 -9.34 3.87 1.61
CA VAL A 232 -7.93 3.76 2.01
C VAL A 232 -7.20 2.73 1.16
N THR A 233 -7.81 1.56 0.94
CA THR A 233 -7.15 0.43 0.23
C THR A 233 -7.42 0.40 -1.26
N SER A 234 -8.47 1.06 -1.73
CA SER A 234 -8.92 1.00 -3.12
C SER A 234 -9.27 2.39 -3.65
N ALA A 235 -9.25 2.54 -4.97
CA ALA A 235 -9.60 3.81 -5.59
C ALA A 235 -11.11 4.17 -5.46
N SER A 236 -11.92 3.13 -5.33
CA SER A 236 -13.37 3.19 -5.32
C SER A 236 -13.94 2.13 -4.37
N LEU A 237 -15.21 2.28 -4.01
CA LEU A 237 -15.89 1.28 -3.20
C LEU A 237 -16.17 0.02 -4.04
N PRO A 238 -16.06 -1.17 -3.43
CA PRO A 238 -16.45 -2.41 -4.08
C PRO A 238 -17.97 -2.48 -4.24
N HIS A 239 -18.42 -3.33 -5.15
CA HIS A 239 -19.81 -3.76 -5.19
C HIS A 239 -20.01 -4.81 -4.12
N PHE A 240 -20.80 -4.48 -3.10
CA PHE A 240 -21.11 -5.39 -2.00
C PHE A 240 -22.19 -6.38 -2.39
N ASP A 241 -21.93 -7.66 -2.13
CA ASP A 241 -22.92 -8.73 -2.17
C ASP A 241 -23.58 -8.85 -0.79
N PRO A 242 -24.86 -8.49 -0.63
CA PRO A 242 -25.52 -8.50 0.68
C PRO A 242 -25.68 -9.90 1.29
N THR A 243 -25.42 -10.96 0.52
CA THR A 243 -25.50 -12.34 1.00
C THR A 243 -24.15 -12.90 1.45
N LEU A 244 -23.04 -12.30 1.00
CA LEU A 244 -21.69 -12.78 1.28
C LEU A 244 -20.84 -11.79 2.08
N ASP A 245 -21.09 -10.48 1.94
CA ASP A 245 -20.22 -9.44 2.46
C ASP A 245 -20.77 -8.84 3.75
N THR A 246 -19.85 -8.49 4.65
CA THR A 246 -20.16 -7.73 5.86
C THR A 246 -19.40 -6.42 5.88
N LEU A 247 -19.93 -5.47 6.64
CA LEU A 247 -19.27 -4.20 6.93
C LEU A 247 -19.17 -4.03 8.43
N THR A 248 -17.94 -3.92 8.92
CA THR A 248 -17.64 -3.54 10.29
C THR A 248 -17.34 -2.06 10.35
N LEU A 249 -18.04 -1.34 11.21
CA LEU A 249 -17.77 0.06 11.49
C LEU A 249 -17.12 0.19 12.86
N VAL A 250 -15.95 0.80 12.91
CA VAL A 250 -15.15 1.02 14.11
C VAL A 250 -15.14 2.51 14.44
N GLN A 251 -15.72 2.91 15.56
CA GLN A 251 -15.56 4.26 16.10
C GLN A 251 -14.19 4.37 16.78
N ARG A 252 -13.40 5.36 16.37
CA ARG A 252 -12.13 5.68 17.03
C ARG A 252 -12.24 7.03 17.72
N ALA A 253 -11.81 7.05 18.99
CA ALA A 253 -11.82 8.25 19.81
C ALA A 253 -10.45 8.93 19.77
N ALA A 254 -10.45 10.23 19.53
CA ALA A 254 -9.23 11.03 19.51
C ALA A 254 -8.81 11.45 20.92
N GLN A 255 -7.52 11.32 21.22
CA GLN A 255 -6.92 11.69 22.51
C GLN A 255 -5.67 12.55 22.26
N ASN A 256 -5.63 13.74 22.86
CA ASN A 256 -4.40 14.53 22.85
C ASN A 256 -3.35 13.87 23.74
N VAL A 257 -2.13 13.72 23.21
CA VAL A 257 -0.96 13.20 23.92
C VAL A 257 0.03 14.35 24.09
N GLY A 258 -0.01 14.97 25.28
CA GLY A 258 0.73 16.20 25.53
C GLY A 258 0.29 17.33 24.59
N THR A 259 1.25 18.11 24.10
CA THR A 259 1.03 19.21 23.15
C THR A 259 1.43 18.89 21.71
N SER A 260 1.97 17.68 21.49
CA SER A 260 2.67 17.34 20.24
C SER A 260 2.06 16.14 19.50
N GLY A 261 1.18 15.37 20.13
CA GLY A 261 0.63 14.16 19.51
C GLY A 261 -0.86 13.96 19.70
N ILE A 262 -1.41 13.10 18.85
CA ILE A 262 -2.80 12.65 18.87
C ILE A 262 -2.80 11.13 18.80
N ALA A 263 -3.49 10.47 19.71
CA ALA A 263 -3.78 9.04 19.64
C ALA A 263 -5.24 8.82 19.21
N MET A 264 -5.45 7.99 18.20
CA MET A 264 -6.76 7.47 17.80
C MET A 264 -6.89 6.05 18.36
N VAL A 265 -7.92 5.81 19.18
CA VAL A 265 -8.14 4.50 19.79
C VAL A 265 -9.51 3.94 19.40
N ALA A 266 -9.56 2.71 18.92
CA ALA A 266 -10.83 2.03 18.70
C ALA A 266 -11.59 1.90 20.04
N ARG A 267 -12.88 2.24 20.07
CA ARG A 267 -13.71 2.20 21.29
C ARG A 267 -14.93 1.31 21.15
N ARG A 268 -15.64 1.46 20.03
CA ARG A 268 -16.90 0.76 19.78
C ARG A 268 -16.98 0.31 18.33
N ALA A 269 -17.61 -0.83 18.09
CA ALA A 269 -17.90 -1.29 16.74
C ALA A 269 -19.27 -1.92 16.63
N GLY A 270 -19.76 -1.97 15.40
CA GLY A 270 -20.88 -2.78 14.99
C GLY A 270 -20.57 -3.41 13.64
N THR A 271 -21.18 -4.55 13.38
CA THR A 271 -21.08 -5.25 12.10
C THR A 271 -22.47 -5.46 11.55
N VAL A 272 -22.64 -5.26 10.25
CA VAL A 272 -23.88 -5.51 9.53
C VAL A 272 -23.59 -6.30 8.26
N ALA A 273 -24.62 -7.00 7.77
CA ALA A 273 -24.60 -7.45 6.38
C ALA A 273 -24.43 -6.22 5.48
N ALA A 274 -23.54 -6.30 4.50
CA ALA A 274 -23.30 -5.19 3.61
C ALA A 274 -24.59 -4.86 2.84
N PRO A 275 -24.93 -3.57 2.66
CA PRO A 275 -26.12 -3.21 1.91
C PRO A 275 -25.92 -3.53 0.43
N SER A 276 -26.99 -3.90 -0.28
CA SER A 276 -26.99 -3.78 -1.74
C SER A 276 -26.88 -2.29 -2.07
N VAL A 277 -25.73 -1.87 -2.60
CA VAL A 277 -25.56 -0.48 -3.03
C VAL A 277 -26.49 -0.26 -4.22
N ALA A 278 -27.50 0.59 -4.06
CA ALA A 278 -28.24 1.07 -5.21
C ALA A 278 -27.29 1.92 -6.06
N ASP A 279 -27.19 1.64 -7.36
CA ASP A 279 -26.18 2.18 -8.31
C ASP A 279 -26.06 3.72 -8.38
N SER A 280 -26.86 4.49 -7.62
CA SER A 280 -26.88 5.95 -7.65
C SER A 280 -27.14 6.66 -6.29
N GLY A 281 -27.19 5.93 -5.16
CA GLY A 281 -27.51 6.52 -3.84
C GLY A 281 -26.35 6.50 -2.84
N PRO A 282 -26.46 7.24 -1.71
CA PRO A 282 -25.50 7.13 -0.63
C PRO A 282 -25.51 5.72 -0.02
N LEU A 283 -24.37 5.25 0.46
CA LEU A 283 -24.26 4.02 1.24
C LEU A 283 -25.02 4.18 2.56
N ARG A 284 -26.11 3.43 2.76
CA ARG A 284 -26.91 3.52 4.00
C ARG A 284 -26.46 2.46 4.99
N LEU A 285 -26.00 2.90 6.16
CA LEU A 285 -25.58 2.01 7.25
C LEU A 285 -26.40 2.31 8.50
N GLY A 286 -27.10 1.29 9.00
CA GLY A 286 -27.88 1.34 10.22
C GLY A 286 -27.40 0.27 11.20
N MET A 287 -26.83 0.65 12.34
CA MET A 287 -26.34 -0.32 13.32
C MET A 287 -26.24 0.23 14.74
N ARG A 288 -26.19 -0.67 15.73
CA ARG A 288 -25.83 -0.35 17.10
C ARG A 288 -24.36 -0.71 17.31
N LEU A 289 -23.58 0.21 17.86
CA LEU A 289 -22.18 -0.03 18.24
C LEU A 289 -22.10 -0.51 19.68
N GLU A 290 -21.25 -1.49 19.91
CA GLU A 290 -21.01 -2.11 21.21
C GLU A 290 -19.59 -1.82 21.69
N GLU A 291 -19.38 -1.91 23.02
CA GLU A 291 -18.05 -1.77 23.60
C GLU A 291 -17.15 -2.95 23.22
N MET A 292 -15.91 -2.65 22.84
CA MET A 292 -14.95 -3.67 22.46
C MET A 292 -14.18 -4.22 23.66
N PRO A 293 -13.73 -5.48 23.61
CA PRO A 293 -12.66 -5.97 24.47
C PRO A 293 -11.46 -5.02 24.42
N GLN A 294 -11.04 -4.52 25.58
CA GLN A 294 -9.91 -3.59 25.68
C GLN A 294 -8.58 -4.36 25.71
N ARG A 295 -7.60 -3.79 25.02
CA ARG A 295 -6.18 -4.16 25.01
C ARG A 295 -5.36 -3.00 25.54
N SER A 296 -4.06 -3.22 25.70
CA SER A 296 -3.11 -2.17 26.08
C SER A 296 -1.82 -2.30 25.29
N VAL A 297 -1.26 -1.16 24.92
CA VAL A 297 0.04 -1.06 24.25
C VAL A 297 0.91 -0.05 25.00
N THR A 298 2.17 -0.41 25.25
CA THR A 298 3.15 0.52 25.83
C THR A 298 4.16 0.87 24.76
N LEU A 299 4.24 2.16 24.43
CA LEU A 299 5.15 2.68 23.43
C LEU A 299 6.38 3.27 24.12
N ASP A 300 7.56 2.91 23.61
CA ASP A 300 8.82 3.62 23.85
C ASP A 300 9.35 4.11 22.49
N LEU A 301 8.71 5.14 21.94
CA LEU A 301 8.94 5.66 20.61
C LEU A 301 10.04 6.73 20.62
N ARG A 302 11.19 6.39 20.02
CA ARG A 302 12.38 7.24 19.96
C ARG A 302 12.38 8.10 18.70
N SER A 303 11.46 9.06 18.62
CA SER A 303 11.35 9.96 17.46
C SER A 303 12.66 10.74 17.19
N SER A 304 13.48 10.99 18.20
CA SER A 304 14.82 11.58 18.06
C SER A 304 15.77 10.72 17.21
N ALA A 305 15.68 9.40 17.29
CA ALA A 305 16.52 8.48 16.52
C ALA A 305 16.17 8.51 15.02
N PHE A 306 14.87 8.61 14.69
CA PHE A 306 14.44 8.81 13.30
C PHE A 306 14.91 10.16 12.77
N ARG A 307 14.68 11.26 13.53
CA ARG A 307 15.10 12.61 13.14
C ARG A 307 16.59 12.73 12.82
N ALA A 308 17.44 11.97 13.51
CA ALA A 308 18.88 11.93 13.23
C ALA A 308 19.21 11.46 11.80
N LEU A 309 18.32 10.70 11.14
CA LEU A 309 18.49 10.20 9.78
C LEU A 309 17.95 11.15 8.70
N ARG A 310 17.32 12.27 9.06
CA ARG A 310 16.69 13.21 8.12
C ARG A 310 17.58 13.60 6.95
N ALA A 311 18.84 13.98 7.23
CA ALA A 311 19.77 14.43 6.20
C ALA A 311 20.22 13.29 5.25
N GLN A 312 20.05 12.03 5.65
CA GLN A 312 20.32 10.87 4.79
C GLN A 312 19.19 10.62 3.79
N VAL A 313 17.96 11.03 4.10
CA VAL A 313 16.83 10.99 3.15
C VAL A 313 17.07 11.98 2.00
N HIS A 314 17.35 13.23 2.36
CA HIS A 314 17.76 14.30 1.46
C HIS A 314 18.32 15.48 2.29
N PRO A 315 19.32 16.25 1.80
CA PRO A 315 19.85 17.41 2.54
C PRO A 315 18.78 18.46 2.92
N ASP A 316 17.81 18.67 2.03
CA ASP A 316 16.67 19.58 2.21
C ASP A 316 15.41 18.89 2.79
N ALA A 317 15.53 17.67 3.32
CA ALA A 317 14.39 17.01 3.95
C ALA A 317 13.94 17.77 5.20
N GLU A 318 12.64 18.02 5.30
CA GLU A 318 11.96 18.51 6.49
C GLU A 318 11.20 17.35 7.16
N LEU A 319 11.13 17.34 8.48
CA LEU A 319 10.28 16.39 9.19
C LEU A 319 8.81 16.81 9.02
N GLU A 320 7.96 15.88 8.61
CA GLU A 320 6.51 16.07 8.55
C GLU A 320 5.84 15.51 9.82
N GLY A 321 6.27 14.33 10.29
CA GLY A 321 5.74 13.74 11.52
C GLY A 321 6.25 12.32 11.79
N MET A 322 5.84 11.76 12.91
CA MET A 322 6.04 10.36 13.28
C MET A 322 4.67 9.70 13.43
N GLN A 323 4.54 8.45 12.99
CA GLN A 323 3.34 7.66 13.11
C GLN A 323 3.65 6.30 13.71
N PHE A 324 2.74 5.81 14.55
CA PHE A 324 2.72 4.42 15.00
C PHE A 324 1.29 3.87 14.90
N ASP A 325 1.13 2.64 14.41
CA ASP A 325 -0.18 2.02 14.25
C ASP A 325 -0.19 0.60 14.79
N VAL A 326 -1.36 0.18 15.25
CA VAL A 326 -1.69 -1.22 15.51
C VAL A 326 -2.83 -1.61 14.60
N THR A 327 -2.60 -2.61 13.76
CA THR A 327 -3.58 -3.15 12.83
C THR A 327 -3.80 -4.64 13.13
N PRO A 328 -4.99 -5.20 12.85
CA PRO A 328 -5.15 -6.64 12.85
C PRO A 328 -4.43 -7.26 11.64
N ALA A 329 -3.93 -8.47 11.82
CA ALA A 329 -3.63 -9.38 10.71
C ALA A 329 -4.86 -10.25 10.47
N ALA A 330 -5.79 -9.76 9.65
CA ALA A 330 -6.99 -10.50 9.29
C ALA A 330 -6.64 -11.89 8.73
N TYR A 331 -7.28 -12.93 9.26
CA TYR A 331 -6.99 -14.34 8.99
C TYR A 331 -5.59 -14.83 9.44
N GLY A 332 -4.86 -14.03 10.22
CA GLY A 332 -3.54 -14.36 10.76
C GLY A 332 -2.38 -14.01 9.83
N ILE A 333 -1.18 -14.51 10.16
CA ILE A 333 0.02 -14.38 9.31
C ILE A 333 0.12 -15.61 8.44
N HIS A 334 -0.03 -15.43 7.12
CA HIS A 334 0.04 -16.54 6.19
C HIS A 334 1.49 -17.06 6.07
N PRO A 335 1.75 -18.38 6.14
CA PRO A 335 3.10 -18.92 6.10
C PRO A 335 3.85 -18.61 4.79
N GLU A 336 3.12 -18.49 3.68
CA GLU A 336 3.72 -18.21 2.37
C GLU A 336 3.79 -16.71 2.06
N TYR A 337 2.78 -15.94 2.47
CA TYR A 337 2.58 -14.55 2.01
C TYR A 337 2.84 -13.50 3.09
N GLY A 338 2.90 -13.91 4.36
CA GLY A 338 3.08 -12.98 5.49
C GLY A 338 1.79 -12.27 5.86
N TRP A 339 1.89 -10.95 6.12
CA TRP A 339 0.78 -10.11 6.52
C TRP A 339 0.10 -9.50 5.29
N VAL A 340 -1.03 -10.08 4.89
CA VAL A 340 -1.67 -9.71 3.63
C VAL A 340 -2.78 -8.69 3.84
N GLY A 341 -2.60 -7.54 3.21
CA GLY A 341 -3.60 -6.48 3.12
C GLY A 341 -3.74 -5.67 4.40
N TYR A 342 -4.52 -4.60 4.30
CA TYR A 342 -4.80 -3.69 5.39
C TYR A 342 -6.25 -3.93 5.85
N SER A 343 -6.45 -4.04 7.17
CA SER A 343 -7.73 -4.46 7.77
C SER A 343 -8.25 -3.50 8.86
N GLY A 344 -7.81 -2.25 8.79
CA GLY A 344 -8.16 -1.22 9.75
C GLY A 344 -7.13 -1.01 10.86
N GLU A 345 -7.22 0.14 11.52
CA GLU A 345 -6.38 0.55 12.64
C GLU A 345 -7.16 0.42 13.95
N LEU A 346 -6.65 -0.42 14.85
CA LEU A 346 -7.13 -0.54 16.23
C LEU A 346 -6.63 0.61 17.09
N PHE A 347 -5.42 1.08 16.79
CA PHE A 347 -4.73 2.18 17.44
C PHE A 347 -3.87 2.91 16.43
N SER A 348 -3.86 4.23 16.49
CA SER A 348 -2.85 5.06 15.79
C SER A 348 -2.35 6.14 16.73
N TYR A 349 -1.07 6.47 16.64
CA TYR A 349 -0.46 7.64 17.26
C TYR A 349 0.22 8.48 16.19
N TYR A 350 -0.06 9.78 16.20
CA TYR A 350 0.50 10.75 15.29
C TYR A 350 1.23 11.83 16.08
N GLU A 351 2.51 12.01 15.80
CA GLU A 351 3.32 13.12 16.29
C GLU A 351 3.33 14.23 15.24
N THR A 352 2.86 15.41 15.62
CA THR A 352 2.64 16.55 14.72
C THR A 352 3.68 17.66 14.89
N ALA A 353 4.47 17.63 15.97
CA ALA A 353 5.48 18.64 16.24
C ALA A 353 6.87 18.11 15.85
N PRO A 354 7.61 18.81 14.97
CA PRO A 354 8.95 18.37 14.53
C PRO A 354 9.98 18.19 15.67
N ASP A 355 9.79 18.90 16.78
CA ASP A 355 10.70 18.90 17.93
C ASP A 355 10.08 18.21 19.16
N ALA A 356 9.06 17.37 18.97
CA ALA A 356 8.47 16.61 20.06
C ALA A 356 9.53 15.77 20.81
N PRO A 357 9.40 15.59 22.13
CA PRO A 357 10.23 14.65 22.87
C PRO A 357 9.92 13.21 22.44
N ASP A 358 10.84 12.28 22.72
CA ASP A 358 10.55 10.85 22.63
C ASP A 358 9.30 10.52 23.49
N LEU A 359 8.46 9.60 23.01
CA LEU A 359 7.23 9.21 23.69
C LEU A 359 7.45 7.91 24.47
N ALA A 360 7.22 7.96 25.78
CA ALA A 360 7.10 6.78 26.64
C ALA A 360 5.72 6.79 27.32
N ALA A 361 4.76 6.03 26.79
CA ALA A 361 3.37 6.06 27.27
C ALA A 361 2.64 4.72 27.05
N THR A 362 1.67 4.45 27.91
CA THR A 362 0.76 3.30 27.77
C THR A 362 -0.63 3.78 27.36
N PHE A 363 -1.21 3.12 26.36
CA PHE A 363 -2.53 3.39 25.85
C PHE A 363 -3.42 2.16 25.98
N SER A 364 -4.73 2.39 26.01
CA SER A 364 -5.74 1.34 25.91
C SER A 364 -6.62 1.57 24.69
N TYR A 365 -6.85 0.51 23.93
CA TYR A 365 -7.59 0.50 22.68
C TYR A 365 -8.48 -0.75 22.61
N GLY A 366 -9.57 -0.68 21.85
CA GLY A 366 -10.47 -1.79 21.62
C GLY A 366 -10.04 -2.67 20.45
N ASN A 367 -10.39 -3.95 20.48
CA ASN A 367 -10.20 -4.86 19.35
C ASN A 367 -11.50 -5.64 19.10
N PRO A 368 -12.24 -5.38 18.00
CA PRO A 368 -13.50 -6.06 17.71
C PRO A 368 -13.31 -7.43 17.04
N TYR A 369 -12.08 -7.81 16.69
CA TYR A 369 -11.79 -8.98 15.87
C TYR A 369 -11.47 -10.22 16.72
N PRO A 370 -11.55 -11.43 16.15
CA PRO A 370 -11.17 -12.65 16.85
C PRO A 370 -9.76 -12.59 17.41
N SER A 371 -9.56 -13.11 18.62
CA SER A 371 -8.23 -13.15 19.27
C SER A 371 -7.22 -14.08 18.58
N SER A 372 -7.66 -14.88 17.61
CA SER A 372 -6.79 -15.69 16.75
C SER A 372 -6.05 -14.85 15.71
N TRP A 373 -6.53 -13.64 15.42
CA TRP A 373 -5.82 -12.72 14.55
C TRP A 373 -4.68 -12.07 15.32
N ALA A 374 -3.48 -12.13 14.75
CA ALA A 374 -2.35 -11.41 15.30
C ALA A 374 -2.57 -9.90 15.19
N GLU A 375 -1.87 -9.14 16.02
CA GLU A 375 -1.79 -7.69 15.90
C GLU A 375 -0.41 -7.35 15.32
N VAL A 376 -0.38 -6.43 14.37
CA VAL A 376 0.84 -5.93 13.73
C VAL A 376 1.07 -4.50 14.17
N GLY A 377 2.25 -4.20 14.67
CA GLY A 377 2.71 -2.86 14.97
C GLY A 377 3.48 -2.29 13.80
N GLY A 378 3.23 -1.03 13.45
CA GLY A 378 4.00 -0.28 12.46
C GLY A 378 4.51 1.01 13.07
N ALA A 379 5.75 1.40 12.75
CA ALA A 379 6.29 2.71 13.11
C ALA A 379 6.95 3.33 11.90
N SER A 380 6.65 4.60 11.61
CA SER A 380 7.31 5.31 10.51
C SER A 380 7.48 6.79 10.81
N CYS A 381 8.58 7.35 10.30
CA CYS A 381 8.85 8.77 10.29
C CYS A 381 8.72 9.29 8.88
N LEU A 382 7.90 10.32 8.71
CA LEU A 382 7.61 10.93 7.41
C LEU A 382 8.41 12.22 7.24
N TYR A 383 9.06 12.32 6.10
CA TYR A 383 9.83 13.47 5.65
C TYR A 383 9.18 14.05 4.41
N ARG A 384 9.31 15.36 4.21
CA ARG A 384 9.00 16.00 2.94
C ARG A 384 10.23 16.65 2.34
N VAL A 385 10.37 16.53 1.04
CA VAL A 385 11.43 17.16 0.23
C VAL A 385 10.76 18.12 -0.73
N ARG A 386 11.16 19.39 -0.70
CA ARG A 386 10.64 20.41 -1.63
C ARG A 386 11.39 20.35 -2.94
N LEU A 387 10.69 20.03 -4.03
CA LEU A 387 11.20 20.07 -5.39
C LEU A 387 10.71 21.34 -6.09
N THR A 388 11.60 22.00 -6.83
CA THR A 388 11.27 23.21 -7.60
C THR A 388 11.53 22.94 -9.07
N LEU A 389 10.47 22.96 -9.89
CA LEU A 389 10.56 22.82 -11.35
C LEU A 389 11.17 24.09 -11.99
N PRO A 390 11.69 24.01 -13.22
CA PRO A 390 12.24 25.18 -13.91
C PRO A 390 11.25 26.34 -14.10
N SER A 391 9.95 26.05 -14.11
CA SER A 391 8.89 27.07 -14.13
C SER A 391 8.75 27.86 -12.83
N GLY A 392 9.42 27.43 -11.75
CA GLY A 392 9.28 27.96 -10.39
C GLY A 392 8.20 27.25 -9.56
N SER A 393 7.39 26.40 -10.18
CA SER A 393 6.36 25.62 -9.50
C SER A 393 6.99 24.62 -8.51
N GLN A 394 6.36 24.50 -7.34
CA GLN A 394 6.85 23.68 -6.24
C GLN A 394 6.03 22.40 -6.09
N HIS A 395 6.69 21.33 -5.69
CA HIS A 395 6.06 20.07 -5.33
C HIS A 395 6.71 19.50 -4.07
N PHE A 396 5.90 19.03 -3.12
CA PHE A 396 6.41 18.32 -1.95
C PHE A 396 6.38 16.81 -2.20
N LEU A 397 7.54 16.19 -2.09
CA LEU A 397 7.71 14.76 -2.18
C LEU A 397 7.82 14.17 -0.77
N TYR A 398 6.89 13.30 -0.38
CA TYR A 398 6.88 12.68 0.94
C TYR A 398 7.59 11.34 0.94
N ARG A 399 8.43 11.06 1.94
CA ARG A 399 9.26 9.85 2.05
C ARG A 399 9.37 9.38 3.47
N SER A 400 9.70 8.11 3.67
CA SER A 400 9.62 7.53 5.00
C SER A 400 10.80 6.63 5.35
N ILE A 401 11.02 6.54 6.66
CA ILE A 401 11.85 5.50 7.29
C ILE A 401 10.97 4.82 8.32
N GLY A 402 10.92 3.49 8.30
CA GLY A 402 10.05 2.77 9.22
C GLY A 402 10.03 1.28 8.97
N GLY A 403 9.04 0.64 9.57
CA GLY A 403 8.81 -0.78 9.40
C GLY A 403 7.63 -1.29 10.21
N SER A 404 7.37 -2.58 10.07
CA SER A 404 6.32 -3.31 10.76
C SER A 404 6.81 -4.68 11.22
N ASP A 405 6.21 -5.18 12.29
CA ASP A 405 6.37 -6.55 12.80
C ASP A 405 5.14 -6.91 13.65
N LEU A 406 5.06 -8.15 14.13
CA LEU A 406 4.13 -8.52 15.19
C LEU A 406 4.21 -7.52 16.35
N LEU A 407 3.06 -7.05 16.83
CA LEU A 407 2.98 -5.98 17.82
C LEU A 407 3.87 -6.26 19.04
N ALA A 408 3.85 -7.51 19.53
CA ALA A 408 4.65 -7.95 20.67
C ALA A 408 6.16 -7.78 20.46
N ASN A 409 6.66 -7.94 19.23
CA ASN A 409 8.06 -7.72 18.90
C ASN A 409 8.39 -6.23 18.85
N VAL A 410 7.51 -5.43 18.24
CA VAL A 410 7.72 -3.98 18.07
C VAL A 410 7.80 -3.27 19.42
N VAL A 411 6.90 -3.61 20.35
CA VAL A 411 6.84 -2.96 21.67
C VAL A 411 7.66 -3.67 22.75
N GLY A 412 8.37 -4.74 22.40
CA GLY A 412 9.26 -5.46 23.29
C GLY A 412 10.57 -4.73 23.59
N ALA A 413 10.89 -3.68 22.83
CA ALA A 413 12.09 -2.87 22.94
C ALA A 413 11.81 -1.41 22.52
N PRO A 414 12.74 -0.45 22.75
CA PRO A 414 12.60 0.90 22.23
C PRO A 414 12.43 0.89 20.70
N ILE A 415 11.44 1.64 20.21
CA ILE A 415 11.12 1.73 18.79
C ILE A 415 12.07 2.76 18.16
N VAL A 416 13.06 2.26 17.44
CA VAL A 416 14.11 3.00 16.72
C VAL A 416 14.22 2.49 15.28
N PRO A 417 14.73 3.29 14.32
CA PRO A 417 15.00 2.79 12.99
C PRO A 417 16.09 1.71 13.02
N THR A 418 15.81 0.55 12.44
CA THR A 418 16.78 -0.56 12.31
C THR A 418 17.49 -0.56 10.95
N LEU A 419 17.01 0.23 10.00
CA LEU A 419 17.56 0.42 8.66
C LEU A 419 17.68 1.91 8.37
N SER A 420 18.84 2.37 7.89
CA SER A 420 19.03 3.76 7.43
C SER A 420 18.80 3.89 5.91
N PRO A 421 18.59 5.11 5.39
CA PRO A 421 18.54 5.33 3.95
C PRO A 421 19.82 4.89 3.22
N PRO A 422 19.73 4.52 1.92
CA PRO A 422 20.89 4.42 1.04
C PRO A 422 21.72 5.71 1.03
N THR A 423 23.04 5.59 0.90
CA THR A 423 23.95 6.75 0.89
C THR A 423 24.48 7.07 -0.50
N ASP A 424 25.23 8.16 -0.67
CA ASP A 424 26.01 8.49 -1.88
C ASP A 424 25.24 8.28 -3.20
N LEU A 425 24.00 8.80 -3.27
CA LEU A 425 23.19 8.73 -4.48
C LEU A 425 23.89 9.47 -5.62
N ARG A 426 24.05 8.78 -6.76
CA ARG A 426 24.72 9.31 -7.95
C ARG A 426 23.95 9.03 -9.23
N VAL A 427 24.06 9.95 -10.18
CA VAL A 427 23.65 9.76 -11.57
C VAL A 427 24.84 10.05 -12.47
N ASP A 428 25.18 9.07 -13.33
CA ASP A 428 26.35 9.12 -14.21
C ASP A 428 27.65 9.46 -13.44
N GLY A 429 27.77 8.92 -12.22
CA GLY A 429 28.91 9.12 -11.31
C GLY A 429 28.93 10.44 -10.54
N LEU A 430 28.02 11.38 -10.83
CA LEU A 430 27.90 12.67 -10.16
C LEU A 430 26.90 12.60 -9.00
N PRO A 431 27.15 13.30 -7.86
CA PRO A 431 26.20 13.38 -6.76
C PRO A 431 24.80 13.82 -7.22
N ALA A 432 23.78 13.10 -6.79
CA ALA A 432 22.41 13.23 -7.30
C ALA A 432 21.47 14.00 -6.39
N THR A 433 21.91 14.51 -5.24
CA THR A 433 21.06 15.26 -4.31
C THR A 433 20.81 16.71 -4.76
N ALA A 434 21.61 17.23 -5.69
CA ALA A 434 21.36 18.51 -6.34
C ALA A 434 20.56 18.32 -7.64
N SER A 435 19.74 19.30 -7.99
CA SER A 435 19.06 19.31 -9.28
C SER A 435 20.06 19.43 -10.43
N GLN A 436 19.86 18.65 -11.50
CA GLN A 436 20.77 18.64 -12.65
C GLN A 436 20.07 18.19 -13.96
N THR A 437 20.67 18.54 -15.10
CA THR A 437 20.28 18.01 -16.40
C THR A 437 21.09 16.76 -16.70
N LEU A 438 20.42 15.71 -17.14
CA LEU A 438 21.03 14.42 -17.47
C LEU A 438 21.73 14.49 -18.83
N ALA A 439 22.83 13.77 -18.97
CA ALA A 439 23.57 13.68 -20.24
C ALA A 439 22.89 12.74 -21.26
N SER A 440 22.05 11.82 -20.79
CA SER A 440 21.37 10.83 -21.64
C SER A 440 19.99 10.43 -21.10
N LEU A 441 19.22 9.70 -21.91
CA LEU A 441 17.93 9.10 -21.52
C LEU A 441 18.09 7.71 -20.88
N THR A 442 19.31 7.19 -20.79
CA THR A 442 19.64 5.90 -20.15
C THR A 442 20.81 6.08 -19.17
N PRO A 443 20.68 7.01 -18.20
CA PRO A 443 21.74 7.27 -17.26
C PRO A 443 21.98 6.06 -16.36
N THR A 444 23.16 6.01 -15.75
CA THR A 444 23.49 5.03 -14.72
C THR A 444 23.21 5.63 -13.35
N LEU A 445 22.28 5.02 -12.61
CA LEU A 445 22.04 5.33 -11.21
C LEU A 445 22.92 4.45 -10.35
N SER A 446 23.51 5.01 -9.28
CA SER A 446 24.25 4.22 -8.30
C SER A 446 24.10 4.81 -6.89
N TRP A 447 24.27 3.96 -5.88
CA TRP A 447 24.14 4.32 -4.47
C TRP A 447 25.05 3.48 -3.58
N GLY A 448 25.33 3.99 -2.39
CA GLY A 448 25.96 3.27 -1.30
C GLY A 448 24.93 2.53 -0.43
N ALA A 449 25.41 1.55 0.34
CA ALA A 449 24.56 0.86 1.31
C ALA A 449 24.15 1.78 2.47
N PRO A 450 23.03 1.45 3.15
CA PRO A 450 22.72 1.95 4.47
C PRO A 450 23.92 1.86 5.43
N THR A 451 24.06 2.87 6.30
CA THR A 451 25.05 2.88 7.39
C THR A 451 24.56 2.07 8.60
N THR A 452 23.25 1.91 8.74
CA THR A 452 22.59 1.08 9.77
C THR A 452 21.71 0.03 9.09
N GLY A 453 21.76 -1.20 9.57
CA GLY A 453 21.03 -2.34 8.99
C GLY A 453 21.70 -2.91 7.74
N THR A 454 21.16 -4.01 7.23
CA THR A 454 21.59 -4.62 5.96
C THR A 454 20.34 -4.93 5.15
N PRO A 455 20.12 -4.26 4.00
CA PRO A 455 18.92 -4.52 3.20
C PRO A 455 18.99 -5.92 2.57
N THR A 456 17.83 -6.55 2.39
CA THR A 456 17.65 -7.75 1.57
C THR A 456 17.38 -7.39 0.10
N ALA A 457 16.92 -6.17 -0.17
CA ALA A 457 16.67 -5.69 -1.51
C ALA A 457 16.67 -4.15 -1.59
N TYR A 458 16.70 -3.63 -2.82
CA TYR A 458 16.45 -2.23 -3.12
C TYR A 458 15.26 -2.09 -4.08
N ARG A 459 14.55 -0.97 -3.96
CA ARG A 459 13.55 -0.53 -4.95
C ARG A 459 13.93 0.83 -5.46
N LEU A 460 13.98 0.96 -6.78
CA LEU A 460 14.13 2.22 -7.48
C LEU A 460 12.77 2.65 -8.00
N THR A 461 12.25 3.77 -7.50
CA THR A 461 11.02 4.35 -8.03
C THR A 461 11.32 5.66 -8.74
N LEU A 462 10.92 5.72 -10.01
CA LEU A 462 11.06 6.89 -10.86
C LEU A 462 9.71 7.60 -10.95
N TYR A 463 9.66 8.82 -10.40
CA TYR A 463 8.50 9.69 -10.56
C TYR A 463 8.76 10.72 -11.65
N ARG A 464 7.80 10.87 -12.56
CA ARG A 464 7.74 11.97 -13.51
C ARG A 464 6.88 13.09 -12.95
N LEU A 465 7.41 14.30 -12.96
CA LEU A 465 6.70 15.50 -12.57
C LEU A 465 6.23 16.25 -13.82
N THR A 466 4.96 16.62 -13.83
CA THR A 466 4.34 17.38 -14.92
C THR A 466 3.61 18.58 -14.37
N GLU A 467 3.54 19.66 -15.13
CA GLU A 467 2.79 20.85 -14.78
C GLU A 467 1.58 20.97 -15.72
N PRO A 468 0.43 20.34 -15.40
CA PRO A 468 -0.76 20.40 -16.25
C PRO A 468 -1.35 21.82 -16.36
N SER A 469 -1.11 22.67 -15.36
CA SER A 469 -1.48 24.09 -15.35
C SER A 469 -0.48 24.89 -14.51
N PRO A 470 -0.30 26.20 -14.77
CA PRO A 470 0.66 27.03 -14.04
C PRO A 470 0.47 26.92 -12.51
N GLY A 471 1.54 26.61 -11.80
CA GLY A 471 1.53 26.46 -10.34
C GLY A 471 1.01 25.12 -9.81
N THR A 472 0.53 24.23 -10.69
CA THR A 472 0.04 22.90 -10.29
C THR A 472 0.98 21.83 -10.81
N VAL A 473 1.66 21.13 -9.90
CA VAL A 473 2.54 20.01 -10.25
C VAL A 473 1.84 18.69 -9.94
N SER A 474 1.70 17.82 -10.94
CA SER A 474 1.28 16.44 -10.79
C SER A 474 2.47 15.49 -10.85
N ARG A 475 2.33 14.36 -10.16
CA ARG A 475 3.34 13.30 -10.06
C ARG A 475 2.76 12.01 -10.60
N THR A 476 3.50 11.32 -11.47
CA THR A 476 3.13 10.00 -12.00
C THR A 476 4.29 9.04 -11.86
N THR A 477 4.04 7.76 -11.53
CA THR A 477 5.08 6.73 -11.49
C THR A 477 5.44 6.33 -12.93
N ALA A 478 6.64 6.70 -13.37
CA ALA A 478 7.13 6.38 -14.71
C ALA A 478 7.86 5.04 -14.77
N GLY A 479 8.35 4.53 -13.64
CA GLY A 479 8.94 3.20 -13.54
C GLY A 479 9.23 2.80 -12.10
N GLN A 480 9.24 1.49 -11.84
CA GLN A 480 9.69 0.91 -10.58
C GLN A 480 10.55 -0.31 -10.85
N VAL A 481 11.71 -0.42 -10.21
CA VAL A 481 12.64 -1.54 -10.37
C VAL A 481 12.98 -2.15 -9.01
N ASP A 482 12.63 -3.42 -8.81
CA ASP A 482 13.05 -4.20 -7.63
C ASP A 482 14.37 -4.91 -7.92
N LEU A 483 15.34 -4.79 -7.02
CA LEU A 483 16.73 -5.21 -7.19
C LEU A 483 17.23 -5.98 -5.96
N PRO A 484 18.14 -6.95 -6.14
CA PRO A 484 18.75 -7.64 -5.00
C PRO A 484 19.78 -6.74 -4.28
N ALA A 485 20.07 -7.03 -3.01
CA ALA A 485 20.87 -6.18 -2.13
C ALA A 485 22.32 -5.94 -2.60
N GLU A 486 22.88 -6.85 -3.39
CA GLU A 486 24.20 -6.74 -3.98
C GLU A 486 24.25 -5.77 -5.17
N LEU A 487 23.11 -5.55 -5.85
CA LEU A 487 23.05 -4.65 -6.99
C LEU A 487 22.79 -3.21 -6.54
N ARG A 488 23.84 -2.37 -6.63
CA ARG A 488 23.80 -0.96 -6.20
C ARG A 488 24.07 0.04 -7.32
N SER A 489 23.97 -0.44 -8.55
CA SER A 489 24.08 0.36 -9.76
C SER A 489 23.18 -0.22 -10.83
N LEU A 490 22.44 0.63 -11.52
CA LEU A 490 21.55 0.24 -12.60
C LEU A 490 21.59 1.30 -13.70
N ARG A 491 21.90 0.88 -14.92
CA ARG A 491 21.63 1.72 -16.09
C ARG A 491 20.15 1.62 -16.42
N LEU A 492 19.48 2.76 -16.57
CA LEU A 492 18.06 2.76 -16.88
C LEU A 492 17.79 2.19 -18.27
N PRO A 493 16.81 1.27 -18.41
CA PRO A 493 16.30 0.86 -19.70
C PRO A 493 15.84 2.04 -20.56
N ALA A 494 16.11 1.95 -21.87
CA ALA A 494 15.61 2.92 -22.83
C ALA A 494 14.08 3.09 -22.74
N GLY A 495 13.60 4.33 -22.87
CA GLY A 495 12.17 4.64 -22.84
C GLY A 495 11.57 4.86 -21.44
N MET A 496 12.33 4.63 -20.35
CA MET A 496 11.91 5.07 -19.01
C MET A 496 11.91 6.61 -18.91
N LEU A 497 12.92 7.25 -19.50
CA LEU A 497 13.01 8.71 -19.58
C LEU A 497 12.51 9.19 -20.94
N GLN A 498 11.77 10.29 -20.92
CA GLN A 498 11.28 11.00 -22.09
C GLN A 498 12.01 12.34 -22.20
N PRO A 499 12.41 12.77 -23.41
CA PRO A 499 13.08 14.05 -23.63
C PRO A 499 12.33 15.23 -23.03
N GLY A 500 13.05 16.18 -22.44
CA GLY A 500 12.50 17.41 -21.88
C GLY A 500 11.53 17.23 -20.71
N ARG A 501 11.50 16.06 -20.06
CA ARG A 501 10.68 15.82 -18.86
C ARG A 501 11.51 15.89 -17.58
N HIS A 502 10.83 16.14 -16.46
CA HIS A 502 11.44 16.25 -15.14
C HIS A 502 11.10 15.04 -14.28
N TYR A 503 12.10 14.58 -13.53
CA TYR A 503 12.07 13.35 -12.80
C TYR A 503 12.67 13.50 -11.41
N VAL A 504 12.29 12.60 -10.51
CA VAL A 504 12.97 12.36 -9.24
C VAL A 504 13.10 10.85 -9.04
N PHE A 505 14.27 10.38 -8.62
CA PHE A 505 14.46 8.99 -8.22
C PHE A 505 14.37 8.87 -6.71
N VAL A 506 13.80 7.75 -6.29
CA VAL A 506 13.82 7.28 -4.92
C VAL A 506 14.52 5.94 -4.91
N VAL A 507 15.47 5.79 -4.01
CA VAL A 507 16.08 4.50 -3.68
C VAL A 507 15.58 4.12 -2.30
N THR A 508 14.78 3.07 -2.23
CA THR A 508 14.29 2.49 -0.98
C THR A 508 15.14 1.27 -0.65
N ALA A 509 15.87 1.32 0.47
CA ALA A 509 16.44 0.13 1.08
C ALA A 509 15.31 -0.64 1.78
N MET A 510 15.25 -1.96 1.62
CA MET A 510 14.27 -2.81 2.31
C MET A 510 14.98 -3.97 2.99
N ASP A 511 14.58 -4.26 4.22
CA ASP A 511 14.91 -5.50 4.92
C ASP A 511 13.60 -6.25 5.19
N VAL A 512 13.30 -7.17 4.28
CA VAL A 512 12.18 -8.11 4.37
C VAL A 512 12.80 -9.50 4.30
N PRO A 513 12.88 -10.23 5.43
CA PRO A 513 13.45 -11.56 5.46
C PRO A 513 12.72 -12.47 4.48
N THR A 514 13.47 -13.31 3.77
CA THR A 514 12.94 -14.31 2.83
C THR A 514 12.14 -13.74 1.65
N TRP A 515 12.27 -12.44 1.35
CA TRP A 515 11.69 -11.88 0.13
C TRP A 515 12.38 -12.48 -1.10
N ASP A 516 11.60 -13.21 -1.89
CA ASP A 516 12.00 -13.67 -3.22
C ASP A 516 11.55 -12.63 -4.25
N LEU A 517 12.50 -11.95 -4.89
CA LEU A 517 12.20 -10.93 -5.90
C LEU A 517 11.38 -11.50 -7.08
N ALA A 518 11.56 -12.79 -7.40
CA ALA A 518 10.79 -13.45 -8.44
C ALA A 518 9.33 -13.71 -8.03
N ARG A 519 8.97 -13.57 -6.75
CA ARG A 519 7.63 -13.80 -6.19
C ARG A 519 7.19 -12.58 -5.40
N ARG A 520 6.55 -11.64 -6.11
CA ARG A 520 6.16 -10.34 -5.56
C ARG A 520 5.29 -10.47 -4.29
N GLU A 521 4.44 -11.48 -4.22
CA GLU A 521 3.58 -11.80 -3.07
C GLU A 521 4.33 -12.03 -1.75
N THR A 522 5.63 -12.33 -1.80
CA THR A 522 6.45 -12.55 -0.59
C THR A 522 6.97 -11.25 0.03
N GLN A 523 6.73 -10.09 -0.59
CA GLN A 523 7.17 -8.78 -0.09
C GLN A 523 6.45 -8.35 1.20
N GLN A 524 5.29 -8.93 1.54
CA GLN A 524 4.51 -8.56 2.73
C GLN A 524 4.88 -9.33 4.00
N ARG A 525 6.06 -9.96 4.04
CA ARG A 525 6.52 -10.71 5.19
C ARG A 525 6.94 -9.80 6.34
N LEU A 526 6.75 -10.31 7.55
CA LEU A 526 7.19 -9.66 8.79
C LEU A 526 8.44 -10.36 9.33
N PRO A 527 9.35 -9.63 9.99
CA PRO A 527 9.40 -8.16 10.06
C PRO A 527 9.67 -7.55 8.68
N GLY A 528 9.19 -6.34 8.42
CA GLY A 528 9.51 -5.57 7.22
C GLY A 528 10.04 -4.19 7.60
N GLN A 529 11.21 -3.81 7.11
CA GLN A 529 11.81 -2.50 7.35
C GLN A 529 12.14 -1.82 6.02
N PHE A 530 12.07 -0.49 6.00
CA PHE A 530 12.39 0.29 4.81
C PHE A 530 12.98 1.67 5.18
N ALA A 531 13.77 2.21 4.26
CA ALA A 531 14.30 3.56 4.37
C ALA A 531 14.54 4.19 2.99
N ASP A 532 13.97 5.37 2.78
CA ASP A 532 14.05 6.09 1.51
C ASP A 532 15.21 7.10 1.45
N ALA A 533 15.90 7.14 0.31
CA ALA A 533 16.77 8.24 -0.11
C ALA A 533 16.27 8.83 -1.44
N VAL A 534 16.43 10.14 -1.62
CA VAL A 534 15.87 10.89 -2.76
C VAL A 534 16.95 11.68 -3.50
N THR A 535 16.83 11.74 -4.82
CA THR A 535 17.61 12.68 -5.64
C THR A 535 17.02 14.10 -5.60
N GLY A 536 17.78 15.09 -6.09
CA GLY A 536 17.23 16.36 -6.54
C GLY A 536 16.39 16.20 -7.82
N LEU A 537 15.96 17.32 -8.39
CA LEU A 537 15.21 17.31 -9.65
C LEU A 537 16.13 17.00 -10.83
N LEU A 538 15.79 15.98 -11.61
CA LEU A 538 16.56 15.56 -12.78
C LEU A 538 15.80 15.90 -14.05
N SER A 539 16.44 16.67 -14.94
CA SER A 539 15.86 17.04 -16.23
C SER A 539 16.45 16.16 -17.32
N ALA A 540 15.59 15.41 -18.02
CA ALA A 540 16.02 14.65 -19.19
C ALA A 540 16.40 15.61 -20.33
N PRO A 541 17.44 15.27 -21.13
CA PRO A 541 17.92 16.12 -22.22
C PRO A 541 16.90 16.34 -23.33
#